data_AF-M0HUU8-F1
#
_entry.id   AF-M0HUU8-F1
#
_cell.length_a   1.000
_cell.length_b   1.000
_cell.length_c   1.000
_cell.angle_alpha   90.00
_cell.angle_beta   90.00
_cell.angle_gamma   90.00
#
_symmetry.space_group_name_H-M   'P 1'
#
loop_
_entity.id
_entity.type
_entity.pdbx_description
1 polymer ?
#
loop_
_entity_poly.entity_id
_entity_poly.type
_entity_poly.pdbx_seq_one_letter_code
_entity_poly.pdbx_strand_id
1 'polypeptide(L)'
;MSIMDSDADIYDVFGSDESCKEKLQQLRNIVDSGTIDRPFYTKIIERCGEKEPQLAFERLDDLIRNRKILVRDLESALRAAGKPDRDLAQQYMNKWLDEEEYSTGYVSSYIPHVYWNHTDLLQQELQKWYSDSPLVFEKAVERTLEAYYQSRKTGEDLDGRDSELLSTLKDIAESEDIDPKQALKSVSKDNDLLRADNILKDLQNLPSNLDSYGLGIDYDQVRSNADDYPFLIDVLSEDWIGDLQSQGTHSLARFLSHDIPREGVYRFSRADQDFDIKTRNDLESIHFLSYLDHCCESLYDNHDPTESLGDDLLNRQQYEDTVTEIQTTNALRREFVEADVAIEESVAGRKPDLKVDLTDDTIWVEITHTRRTTEARLSSVFSATGGIASNVRTKVTEKTRGQITDIKEEEPDDLTMLVLKNEFSAIDNHHVREYAEGGHIMVLEEGKDSLTLVRGKPVAIQDTEQFSGNNIENLDLLVNYELSGSLNSPYIEGQVFCFNPDIDENLLKRLGEAFNAGDKVFTSELTTGDEELEDGE
;
A
#
# COMPACT_ATOMS: atom_id res chain seq x y z
N MET A 1 -0.69 37.30 8.96
CA MET A 1 -1.28 36.07 9.52
C MET A 1 -0.16 35.06 9.49
N SER A 2 0.51 34.88 10.62
CA SER A 2 1.75 34.11 10.71
C SER A 2 1.39 32.63 10.77
N ILE A 3 1.93 31.84 9.85
CA ILE A 3 1.90 30.38 9.93
C ILE A 3 2.88 30.01 11.05
N MET A 4 2.36 29.40 12.11
CA MET A 4 3.18 28.81 13.17
C MET A 4 3.77 27.52 12.59
N ASP A 5 5.08 27.49 12.48
CA ASP A 5 5.85 26.36 11.98
C ASP A 5 7.00 26.11 12.97
N SER A 6 7.27 24.84 13.24
CA SER A 6 8.22 24.26 14.22
C SER A 6 7.71 23.95 15.65
N ASP A 7 8.11 22.77 16.13
CA ASP A 7 7.91 22.23 17.48
C ASP A 7 8.44 23.12 18.64
N ALA A 8 9.08 24.25 18.35
CA ALA A 8 9.63 25.18 19.33
C ALA A 8 8.56 26.05 20.02
N ASP A 9 7.42 26.32 19.38
CA ASP A 9 6.33 27.12 19.96
C ASP A 9 5.41 26.33 20.92
N ILE A 10 5.66 25.02 21.08
CA ILE A 10 4.92 24.12 21.99
C ILE A 10 5.04 24.54 23.47
N TYR A 11 6.04 25.36 23.80
CA TYR A 11 6.40 25.72 25.17
C TYR A 11 5.68 26.94 25.77
N ASP A 12 4.92 27.71 24.98
CA ASP A 12 4.42 29.03 25.40
C ASP A 12 2.92 29.13 25.77
N VAL A 13 2.14 28.05 25.66
CA VAL A 13 0.67 28.12 25.88
C VAL A 13 0.24 27.73 27.31
N PHE A 14 1.01 26.92 28.03
CA PHE A 14 0.75 26.57 29.43
C PHE A 14 1.96 26.91 30.28
N GLY A 15 1.73 27.43 31.48
CA GLY A 15 2.82 27.66 32.43
C GLY A 15 3.57 26.36 32.70
N SER A 16 4.91 26.43 32.75
CA SER A 16 5.78 25.30 33.14
C SER A 16 5.39 24.66 34.48
N ASP A 17 4.69 25.44 35.32
CA ASP A 17 4.38 25.11 36.71
C ASP A 17 2.97 24.55 36.93
N GLU A 18 2.12 24.49 35.90
CA GLU A 18 0.75 23.97 36.02
C GLU A 18 0.70 22.44 36.11
N SER A 19 -0.18 21.91 36.96
CA SER A 19 -0.38 20.47 37.13
C SER A 19 -1.13 19.84 35.95
N CYS A 20 -0.99 18.52 35.77
CA CYS A 20 -1.71 17.77 34.73
C CYS A 20 -3.23 17.94 34.83
N LYS A 21 -3.77 17.98 36.05
CA LYS A 21 -5.18 18.23 36.31
C LYS A 21 -5.63 19.62 35.82
N GLU A 22 -4.85 20.65 36.13
CA GLU A 22 -5.15 22.02 35.71
C GLU A 22 -5.11 22.16 34.18
N LYS A 23 -4.07 21.60 33.54
CA LYS A 23 -3.94 21.58 32.07
C LYS A 23 -5.13 20.90 31.41
N LEU A 24 -5.51 19.71 31.86
CA LEU A 24 -6.66 18.97 31.32
C LEU A 24 -8.01 19.65 31.59
N GLN A 25 -8.16 20.38 32.70
CA GLN A 25 -9.37 21.15 32.98
C GLN A 25 -9.49 22.40 32.10
N GLN A 26 -8.36 23.05 31.80
CA GLN A 26 -8.34 24.22 30.91
C GLN A 26 -8.66 23.84 29.45
N LEU A 27 -8.35 22.62 29.00
CA LEU A 27 -8.66 22.14 27.65
C LEU A 27 -10.13 22.36 27.26
N ARG A 28 -11.08 22.18 28.19
CA ARG A 28 -12.51 22.37 27.92
C ARG A 28 -12.83 23.79 27.43
N ASN A 29 -12.28 24.79 28.12
CA ASN A 29 -12.52 26.20 27.77
C ASN A 29 -11.84 26.58 26.44
N ILE A 30 -10.73 25.92 26.11
CA ILE A 30 -9.98 26.17 24.88
C ILE A 30 -10.69 25.54 23.67
N VAL A 31 -11.21 24.31 23.78
CA VAL A 31 -11.97 23.62 22.71
C VAL A 31 -13.22 24.41 22.30
N ASP A 32 -13.89 25.05 23.27
CA ASP A 32 -15.08 25.88 23.05
C ASP A 32 -14.73 27.24 22.42
N SER A 33 -13.50 27.74 22.61
CA SER A 33 -13.04 29.04 22.10
C SER A 33 -12.60 29.02 20.63
N GLY A 34 -12.24 27.85 20.07
CA GLY A 34 -11.81 27.69 18.68
C GLY A 34 -10.43 28.28 18.34
N THR A 35 -9.62 28.63 19.36
CA THR A 35 -8.45 29.52 19.22
C THR A 35 -7.12 28.80 18.99
N ILE A 36 -7.04 27.47 19.14
CA ILE A 36 -5.79 26.70 19.06
C ILE A 36 -5.92 25.52 18.08
N ASP A 37 -4.82 25.19 17.40
CA ASP A 37 -4.71 24.08 16.45
C ASP A 37 -5.04 22.72 17.08
N ARG A 38 -5.70 21.84 16.33
CA ARG A 38 -6.31 20.59 16.83
C ARG A 38 -5.29 19.52 17.30
N PRO A 39 -4.11 19.37 16.68
CA PRO A 39 -3.03 18.48 17.17
C PRO A 39 -2.46 18.90 18.53
N PHE A 40 -2.66 20.16 18.94
CA PHE A 40 -2.17 20.67 20.22
C PHE A 40 -2.91 20.04 21.41
N TYR A 41 -4.22 19.77 21.28
CA TYR A 41 -5.04 19.22 22.36
C TYR A 41 -4.62 17.80 22.72
N THR A 42 -4.27 16.98 21.72
CA THR A 42 -3.90 15.57 21.94
C THR A 42 -2.51 15.43 22.53
N LYS A 43 -1.55 16.29 22.20
CA LYS A 43 -0.23 16.32 22.87
C LYS A 43 -0.32 16.56 24.39
N ILE A 44 -1.30 17.33 24.85
CA ILE A 44 -1.50 17.60 26.30
C ILE A 44 -2.10 16.39 26.98
N ILE A 45 -3.10 15.78 26.34
CA ILE A 45 -3.72 14.53 26.80
C ILE A 45 -2.67 13.42 26.84
N GLU A 46 -1.82 13.30 25.82
CA GLU A 46 -0.72 12.35 25.78
C GLU A 46 0.24 12.54 26.98
N ARG A 47 0.64 13.78 27.28
CA ARG A 47 1.55 14.07 28.40
C ARG A 47 0.92 13.91 29.79
N CYS A 48 -0.38 14.10 29.91
CA CYS A 48 -1.09 14.12 31.20
C CYS A 48 -1.90 12.84 31.47
N GLY A 49 -2.19 12.05 30.44
CA GLY A 49 -3.09 10.91 30.48
C GLY A 49 -2.67 9.84 31.46
N GLU A 50 -1.37 9.59 31.59
CA GLU A 50 -0.87 8.62 32.57
C GLU A 50 -1.14 9.04 34.03
N LYS A 51 -1.16 10.35 34.31
CA LYS A 51 -1.32 10.88 35.68
C LYS A 51 -2.78 11.15 36.04
N GLU A 52 -3.62 11.46 35.06
CA GLU A 52 -5.02 11.85 35.24
C GLU A 52 -5.92 11.14 34.19
N PRO A 53 -6.00 9.80 34.19
CA PRO A 53 -6.61 9.02 33.11
C PRO A 53 -8.12 9.30 32.95
N GLN A 54 -8.86 9.46 34.04
CA GLN A 54 -10.28 9.82 34.02
C GLN A 54 -10.53 11.16 33.31
N LEU A 55 -9.78 12.20 33.68
CA LEU A 55 -9.93 13.52 33.08
C LEU A 55 -9.46 13.54 31.62
N ALA A 56 -8.45 12.74 31.28
CA ALA A 56 -8.00 12.56 29.90
C ALA A 56 -9.10 11.93 29.03
N PHE A 57 -9.74 10.85 29.49
CA PHE A 57 -10.85 10.23 28.76
C PHE A 57 -12.07 11.13 28.64
N GLU A 58 -12.42 11.90 29.67
CA GLU A 58 -13.49 12.91 29.59
C GLU A 58 -13.21 13.95 28.48
N ARG A 59 -11.94 14.35 28.30
CA ARG A 59 -11.57 15.30 27.24
C ARG A 59 -11.52 14.65 25.85
N LEU A 60 -11.12 13.39 25.76
CA LEU A 60 -11.19 12.63 24.52
C LEU A 60 -12.65 12.43 24.08
N ASP A 61 -13.55 12.13 25.01
CA ASP A 61 -14.99 12.05 24.77
C ASP A 61 -15.56 13.36 24.23
N ASP A 62 -15.18 14.51 24.81
CA ASP A 62 -15.55 15.83 24.30
C ASP A 62 -15.05 16.05 22.86
N LEU A 63 -13.81 15.66 22.54
CA LEU A 63 -13.20 15.84 21.21
C LEU A 63 -13.84 14.96 20.13
N ILE A 64 -14.06 13.68 20.45
CA ILE A 64 -14.67 12.69 19.56
C ILE A 64 -16.11 13.12 19.23
N ARG A 65 -16.92 13.46 20.24
CA ARG A 65 -18.31 13.91 20.05
C ARG A 65 -18.43 15.18 19.22
N ASN A 66 -17.50 16.13 19.41
CA ASN A 66 -17.54 17.40 18.69
C ASN A 66 -16.95 17.33 17.26
N ARG A 67 -16.42 16.17 16.84
CA ARG A 67 -15.84 15.94 15.50
C ARG A 67 -14.76 16.96 15.14
N LYS A 68 -14.01 17.43 16.14
CA LYS A 68 -13.01 18.49 15.98
C LYS A 68 -11.61 17.93 15.70
N ILE A 69 -11.42 16.65 15.38
CA ILE A 69 -10.08 16.05 15.30
C ILE A 69 -9.97 14.87 14.32
N LEU A 70 -8.78 14.66 13.74
CA LEU A 70 -8.48 13.53 12.85
C LEU A 70 -8.12 12.28 13.66
N VAL A 71 -8.41 11.09 13.11
CA VAL A 71 -8.15 9.78 13.76
C VAL A 71 -6.69 9.64 14.17
N ARG A 72 -5.76 9.97 13.26
CA ARG A 72 -4.31 9.88 13.50
C ARG A 72 -3.83 10.74 14.66
N ASP A 73 -4.53 11.83 14.97
CA ASP A 73 -4.11 12.76 16.02
C ASP A 73 -4.54 12.26 17.41
N LEU A 74 -5.48 11.31 17.49
CA LEU A 74 -6.04 10.78 18.74
C LEU A 74 -5.32 9.53 19.28
N GLU A 75 -4.65 8.78 18.42
CA GLU A 75 -4.08 7.47 18.76
C GLU A 75 -3.12 7.54 19.96
N SER A 76 -2.10 8.41 19.90
CA SER A 76 -1.13 8.59 20.98
C SER A 76 -1.78 9.05 22.29
N ALA A 77 -2.81 9.91 22.20
CA ALA A 77 -3.52 10.43 23.36
C ALA A 77 -4.39 9.35 24.04
N LEU A 78 -5.11 8.55 23.26
CA LEU A 78 -5.88 7.41 23.75
C LEU A 78 -4.95 6.37 24.41
N ARG A 79 -3.82 6.07 23.76
CA ARG A 79 -2.78 5.16 24.30
C ARG A 79 -2.28 5.62 25.66
N ALA A 80 -1.91 6.89 25.79
CA ALA A 80 -1.43 7.45 27.05
C ALA A 80 -2.50 7.45 28.15
N ALA A 81 -3.75 7.75 27.80
CA ALA A 81 -4.85 7.86 28.75
C ALA A 81 -5.26 6.52 29.37
N GLY A 82 -5.31 5.42 28.60
CA GLY A 82 -5.73 4.12 29.15
C GLY A 82 -4.63 3.15 29.52
N LYS A 83 -3.36 3.48 29.28
CA LYS A 83 -2.24 2.70 29.86
C LYS A 83 -2.35 2.48 31.38
N PRO A 84 -2.83 3.45 32.21
CA PRO A 84 -2.95 3.25 33.66
C PRO A 84 -4.16 2.42 34.10
N ASP A 85 -5.26 2.42 33.34
CA ASP A 85 -6.54 1.81 33.74
C ASP A 85 -7.30 1.28 32.51
N ARG A 86 -7.26 -0.05 32.35
CA ARG A 86 -7.90 -0.76 31.23
C ARG A 86 -9.43 -0.79 31.36
N ASP A 87 -9.94 -0.97 32.56
CA ASP A 87 -11.40 -1.09 32.77
C ASP A 87 -12.07 0.25 32.48
N LEU A 88 -11.42 1.35 32.83
CA LEU A 88 -11.82 2.69 32.45
C LEU A 88 -11.77 2.90 30.93
N ALA A 89 -10.66 2.49 30.30
CA ALA A 89 -10.51 2.56 28.85
C ALA A 89 -11.60 1.78 28.10
N GLN A 90 -11.90 0.56 28.55
CA GLN A 90 -12.94 -0.30 27.99
C GLN A 90 -14.34 0.30 28.19
N GLN A 91 -14.61 0.94 29.34
CA GLN A 91 -15.88 1.63 29.58
C GLN A 91 -16.11 2.77 28.58
N TYR A 92 -15.11 3.63 28.34
CA TYR A 92 -15.21 4.71 27.36
C TYR A 92 -15.32 4.18 25.93
N MET A 93 -14.55 3.14 25.61
CA MET A 93 -14.62 2.45 24.32
C MET A 93 -16.04 1.94 24.03
N ASN A 94 -16.63 1.17 24.94
CA ASN A 94 -17.99 0.65 24.78
C ASN A 94 -19.02 1.78 24.66
N LYS A 95 -18.90 2.82 25.49
CA LYS A 95 -19.75 4.01 25.41
C LYS A 95 -19.69 4.66 24.02
N TRP A 96 -18.51 4.79 23.42
CA TRP A 96 -18.36 5.38 22.09
C TRP A 96 -18.93 4.50 20.99
N LEU A 97 -18.74 3.18 21.08
CA LEU A 97 -19.33 2.23 20.13
C LEU A 97 -20.87 2.23 20.16
N ASP A 98 -21.47 2.46 21.33
CA ASP A 98 -22.93 2.54 21.50
C ASP A 98 -23.54 3.84 20.96
N GLU A 99 -22.74 4.90 20.74
CA GLU A 99 -23.26 6.26 20.54
C GLU A 99 -23.31 6.74 19.07
N GLU A 100 -22.41 6.34 18.15
CA GLU A 100 -22.45 6.73 16.71
C GLU A 100 -21.63 5.81 15.78
N GLU A 101 -22.01 5.69 14.50
CA GLU A 101 -21.27 4.94 13.45
C GLU A 101 -19.89 5.54 13.11
N TYR A 102 -19.70 6.85 13.30
CA TYR A 102 -18.42 7.54 13.03
C TYR A 102 -17.36 7.23 14.10
N SER A 103 -17.77 6.86 15.33
CA SER A 103 -16.84 6.55 16.41
C SER A 103 -16.06 5.27 16.12
N THR A 104 -16.62 4.33 15.36
CA THR A 104 -16.00 3.04 15.04
C THR A 104 -14.58 3.20 14.47
N GLY A 105 -14.36 4.13 13.54
CA GLY A 105 -13.02 4.37 12.97
C GLY A 105 -12.01 4.97 13.94
N TYR A 106 -12.46 5.77 14.93
CA TYR A 106 -11.62 6.36 15.97
C TYR A 106 -11.32 5.38 17.09
N VAL A 107 -12.33 4.59 17.46
CA VAL A 107 -12.24 3.65 18.56
C VAL A 107 -11.47 2.41 18.14
N SER A 108 -11.60 1.98 16.88
CA SER A 108 -10.93 0.78 16.39
C SER A 108 -9.41 0.86 16.48
N SER A 109 -8.80 2.03 16.24
CA SER A 109 -7.34 2.20 16.35
C SER A 109 -6.86 2.04 17.79
N TYR A 110 -7.76 2.16 18.76
CA TYR A 110 -7.45 2.03 20.17
C TYR A 110 -7.67 0.62 20.74
N ILE A 111 -8.48 -0.20 20.08
CA ILE A 111 -8.78 -1.59 20.48
C ILE A 111 -7.49 -2.40 20.75
N PRO A 112 -6.45 -2.39 19.89
CA PRO A 112 -5.25 -3.18 20.14
C PRO A 112 -4.54 -2.78 21.43
N HIS A 113 -4.62 -1.51 21.84
CA HIS A 113 -4.02 -1.03 23.08
C HIS A 113 -4.78 -1.48 24.33
N VAL A 114 -6.11 -1.50 24.27
CA VAL A 114 -6.96 -1.97 25.39
C VAL A 114 -6.76 -3.46 25.63
N TYR A 115 -6.70 -4.24 24.55
CA TYR A 115 -6.65 -5.69 24.63
C TYR A 115 -5.25 -6.29 24.44
N TRP A 116 -4.21 -5.47 24.36
CA TRP A 116 -2.85 -5.92 24.03
C TRP A 116 -2.37 -7.13 24.84
N ASN A 117 -2.68 -7.17 26.14
CA ASN A 117 -2.29 -8.26 27.06
C ASN A 117 -3.47 -9.15 27.49
N HIS A 118 -4.58 -9.11 26.76
CA HIS A 118 -5.84 -9.76 27.11
C HIS A 118 -6.50 -10.37 25.87
N THR A 119 -5.76 -11.23 25.16
CA THR A 119 -6.25 -11.83 23.93
C THR A 119 -7.54 -12.60 24.13
N ASP A 120 -7.71 -13.30 25.26
CA ASP A 120 -8.91 -14.03 25.63
C ASP A 120 -10.18 -13.15 25.62
N LEU A 121 -10.05 -11.90 26.08
CA LEU A 121 -11.14 -10.93 26.08
C LEU A 121 -11.35 -10.33 24.70
N LEU A 122 -10.28 -10.08 23.94
CA LEU A 122 -10.39 -9.65 22.54
C LEU A 122 -11.17 -10.66 21.72
N GLN A 123 -10.87 -11.95 21.86
CA GLN A 123 -11.56 -13.02 21.14
C GLN A 123 -13.06 -13.03 21.42
N GLN A 124 -13.46 -12.87 22.69
CA GLN A 124 -14.87 -12.80 23.08
C GLN A 124 -15.58 -11.60 22.45
N GLU A 125 -14.92 -10.43 22.44
CA GLU A 125 -15.48 -9.21 21.86
C GLU A 125 -15.53 -9.29 20.33
N LEU A 126 -14.53 -9.87 19.66
CA LEU A 126 -14.55 -10.09 18.21
C LEU A 126 -15.72 -10.97 17.78
N GLN A 127 -15.96 -12.10 18.47
CA GLN A 127 -17.11 -12.96 18.18
C GLN A 127 -18.44 -12.23 18.36
N LYS A 128 -18.55 -11.41 19.41
CA LYS A 128 -19.73 -10.60 19.68
C LYS A 128 -19.92 -9.52 18.61
N TRP A 129 -18.90 -8.73 18.33
CA TRP A 129 -18.94 -7.65 17.33
C TRP A 129 -19.22 -8.19 15.93
N TYR A 130 -18.76 -9.39 15.60
CA TYR A 130 -19.08 -10.00 14.32
C TYR A 130 -20.59 -10.10 14.09
N SER A 131 -21.36 -10.47 15.12
CA SER A 131 -22.82 -10.57 15.04
C SER A 131 -23.52 -9.22 15.27
N ASP A 132 -23.07 -8.46 16.27
CA ASP A 132 -23.80 -7.28 16.76
C ASP A 132 -23.46 -6.01 15.96
N SER A 133 -22.23 -5.91 15.45
CA SER A 133 -21.71 -4.72 14.78
C SER A 133 -20.55 -5.07 13.83
N PRO A 134 -20.83 -5.65 12.65
CA PRO A 134 -19.81 -6.15 11.72
C PRO A 134 -18.72 -5.15 11.34
N LEU A 135 -19.06 -3.86 11.20
CA LEU A 135 -18.08 -2.79 10.94
C LEU A 135 -17.05 -2.64 12.06
N VAL A 136 -17.47 -2.79 13.32
CA VAL A 136 -16.57 -2.70 14.48
C VAL A 136 -15.66 -3.92 14.51
N PHE A 137 -16.20 -5.11 14.22
CA PHE A 137 -15.41 -6.32 14.07
C PHE A 137 -14.32 -6.14 13.01
N GLU A 138 -14.69 -5.69 11.81
CA GLU A 138 -13.75 -5.47 10.71
C GLU A 138 -12.60 -4.56 11.14
N LYS A 139 -12.93 -3.36 11.63
CA LYS A 139 -11.91 -2.38 12.01
C LYS A 139 -11.09 -2.83 13.22
N ALA A 140 -11.68 -3.57 14.16
CA ALA A 140 -10.94 -4.14 15.28
C ALA A 140 -9.88 -5.14 14.81
N VAL A 141 -10.23 -6.03 13.88
CA VAL A 141 -9.30 -7.02 13.32
C VAL A 141 -8.20 -6.33 12.53
N GLU A 142 -8.55 -5.40 11.62
CA GLU A 142 -7.56 -4.62 10.84
C GLU A 142 -6.50 -3.98 11.74
N ARG A 143 -6.95 -3.24 12.77
CA ARG A 143 -6.06 -2.53 13.70
C ARG A 143 -5.24 -3.47 14.58
N THR A 144 -5.79 -4.62 14.95
CA THR A 144 -5.05 -5.62 15.73
C THR A 144 -3.94 -6.25 14.90
N LEU A 145 -4.21 -6.59 13.63
CA LEU A 145 -3.21 -7.10 12.69
C LEU A 145 -2.08 -6.09 12.47
N GLU A 146 -2.42 -4.81 12.29
CA GLU A 146 -1.45 -3.71 12.20
C GLU A 146 -0.54 -3.66 13.43
N ALA A 147 -1.12 -3.66 14.63
CA ALA A 147 -0.38 -3.54 15.87
C ALA A 147 0.55 -4.75 16.14
N TYR A 148 0.08 -5.98 15.93
CA TYR A 148 0.92 -7.18 16.05
C TYR A 148 2.10 -7.17 15.09
N TYR A 149 1.90 -6.67 13.87
CA TYR A 149 2.99 -6.55 12.94
C TYR A 149 4.09 -5.57 13.44
N GLN A 150 3.69 -4.40 13.97
CA GLN A 150 4.65 -3.42 14.48
C GLN A 150 5.56 -3.98 15.58
N SER A 151 4.98 -4.73 16.50
CA SER A 151 5.71 -5.31 17.62
C SER A 151 6.70 -6.40 17.19
N ARG A 152 6.42 -7.16 16.13
CA ARG A 152 7.43 -8.08 15.55
C ARG A 152 8.66 -7.36 15.04
N LYS A 153 8.50 -6.19 14.42
CA LYS A 153 9.62 -5.39 13.87
C LYS A 153 10.52 -4.81 14.96
N THR A 154 9.94 -4.42 16.09
CA THR A 154 10.70 -3.84 17.21
C THR A 154 11.32 -4.90 18.12
N GLY A 155 11.14 -6.19 17.81
CA GLY A 155 11.66 -7.31 18.60
C GLY A 155 10.87 -7.52 19.90
N GLU A 156 9.65 -7.01 19.99
CA GLU A 156 8.75 -7.34 21.09
C GLU A 156 8.25 -8.78 20.93
N ASP A 157 8.34 -9.54 22.02
CA ASP A 157 7.87 -10.92 22.09
C ASP A 157 6.33 -10.96 22.08
N LEU A 158 5.76 -11.64 21.09
CA LEU A 158 4.33 -11.79 20.86
C LEU A 158 3.84 -13.23 21.02
N ASP A 159 4.64 -14.10 21.64
CA ASP A 159 4.44 -15.55 21.74
C ASP A 159 2.96 -15.99 21.75
N GLY A 160 2.50 -16.51 20.60
CA GLY A 160 1.20 -17.18 20.41
C GLY A 160 -0.02 -16.30 20.11
N ARG A 161 0.07 -14.97 20.21
CA ARG A 161 -1.12 -14.08 20.13
C ARG A 161 -1.70 -13.94 18.73
N ASP A 162 -0.87 -13.92 17.70
CA ASP A 162 -1.36 -13.87 16.31
C ASP A 162 -2.01 -15.19 15.88
N SER A 163 -1.53 -16.31 16.41
CA SER A 163 -2.18 -17.62 16.24
C SER A 163 -3.57 -17.66 16.92
N GLU A 164 -3.74 -17.00 18.06
CA GLU A 164 -5.01 -16.85 18.77
C GLU A 164 -6.04 -16.01 17.99
N LEU A 165 -5.62 -14.88 17.41
CA LEU A 165 -6.45 -14.10 16.49
C LEU A 165 -6.83 -14.92 15.26
N LEU A 166 -5.85 -15.59 14.64
CA LEU A 166 -6.08 -16.46 13.49
C LEU A 166 -7.09 -17.57 13.80
N SER A 167 -7.02 -18.19 14.98
CA SER A 167 -7.99 -19.20 15.41
C SER A 167 -9.41 -18.64 15.46
N THR A 168 -9.57 -17.44 16.00
CA THR A 168 -10.90 -16.80 16.13
C THR A 168 -11.50 -16.51 14.76
N LEU A 169 -10.69 -16.00 13.83
CA LEU A 169 -11.14 -15.74 12.47
C LEU A 169 -11.49 -17.02 11.71
N LYS A 170 -10.77 -18.12 11.94
CA LYS A 170 -11.12 -19.43 11.37
C LYS A 170 -12.48 -19.91 11.87
N ASP A 171 -12.72 -19.82 13.17
CA ASP A 171 -13.98 -20.25 13.76
C ASP A 171 -15.16 -19.45 13.18
N ILE A 172 -14.99 -18.14 12.99
CA ILE A 172 -15.98 -17.27 12.34
C ILE A 172 -16.18 -17.67 10.88
N ALA A 173 -15.10 -17.83 10.11
CA ALA A 173 -15.17 -18.22 8.70
C ALA A 173 -15.89 -19.57 8.51
N GLU A 174 -15.55 -20.58 9.32
CA GLU A 174 -16.20 -21.89 9.28
C GLU A 174 -17.69 -21.80 9.63
N SER A 175 -18.09 -20.87 10.50
CA SER A 175 -19.51 -20.65 10.83
C SER A 175 -20.33 -20.04 9.70
N GLU A 176 -19.66 -19.38 8.74
CA GLU A 176 -20.24 -18.79 7.53
C GLU A 176 -20.05 -19.67 6.29
N ASP A 177 -19.73 -20.95 6.47
CA ASP A 177 -19.44 -21.91 5.40
C ASP A 177 -18.26 -21.49 4.47
N ILE A 178 -17.39 -20.59 4.92
CA ILE A 178 -16.12 -20.28 4.24
C ILE A 178 -15.10 -21.35 4.66
N ASP A 179 -14.43 -22.00 3.70
CA ASP A 179 -13.30 -22.87 4.00
C ASP A 179 -12.04 -22.04 4.27
N PRO A 180 -11.61 -21.85 5.54
CA PRO A 180 -10.44 -21.04 5.84
C PRO A 180 -9.18 -21.63 5.19
N LYS A 181 -9.14 -22.93 4.86
CA LYS A 181 -7.96 -23.53 4.21
C LYS A 181 -7.66 -22.92 2.86
N GLN A 182 -8.66 -22.40 2.14
CA GLN A 182 -8.42 -21.69 0.88
C GLN A 182 -7.58 -20.43 1.12
N ALA A 183 -7.94 -19.62 2.13
CA ALA A 183 -7.16 -18.47 2.59
C ALA A 183 -5.73 -18.82 3.04
N LEU A 184 -5.51 -20.06 3.50
CA LEU A 184 -4.22 -20.56 4.01
C LEU A 184 -3.31 -21.19 2.94
N LYS A 185 -3.86 -21.71 1.84
CA LYS A 185 -3.07 -22.37 0.77
C LYS A 185 -2.05 -21.42 0.14
N SER A 186 -2.37 -20.13 0.16
CA SER A 186 -1.69 -19.05 -0.52
C SER A 186 -0.62 -18.32 0.33
N VAL A 187 -0.28 -18.84 1.51
CA VAL A 187 0.65 -18.20 2.42
C VAL A 187 1.68 -19.20 2.91
N SER A 188 2.95 -18.79 2.97
CA SER A 188 4.01 -19.53 3.66
C SER A 188 3.49 -20.06 5.00
N LYS A 189 3.90 -21.28 5.38
CA LYS A 189 3.30 -21.96 6.53
C LYS A 189 3.46 -21.21 7.85
N ASP A 190 4.34 -20.22 7.89
CA ASP A 190 4.83 -19.54 9.07
C ASP A 190 4.33 -18.08 9.20
N ASN A 191 3.34 -17.64 8.42
CA ASN A 191 2.83 -16.25 8.47
C ASN A 191 1.34 -16.15 8.86
N ASP A 192 1.04 -16.40 10.13
CA ASP A 192 -0.32 -16.38 10.69
C ASP A 192 -1.05 -15.04 10.56
N LEU A 193 -0.32 -13.93 10.62
CA LEU A 193 -0.90 -12.60 10.36
C LEU A 193 -1.44 -12.46 8.92
N LEU A 194 -0.90 -13.17 7.93
CA LEU A 194 -1.29 -12.98 6.51
C LEU A 194 -2.52 -13.82 6.22
N ARG A 195 -2.54 -14.98 6.85
CA ARG A 195 -3.67 -15.89 6.89
C ARG A 195 -4.88 -15.22 7.52
N ALA A 196 -4.66 -14.51 8.64
CA ALA A 196 -5.72 -13.78 9.32
C ALA A 196 -6.28 -12.65 8.43
N ASP A 197 -5.42 -11.85 7.78
CA ASP A 197 -5.82 -10.84 6.80
C ASP A 197 -6.63 -11.45 5.63
N ASN A 198 -6.15 -12.57 5.08
CA ASN A 198 -6.83 -13.25 3.99
C ASN A 198 -8.24 -13.73 4.37
N ILE A 199 -8.41 -14.26 5.58
CA ILE A 199 -9.72 -14.68 6.11
C ILE A 199 -10.63 -13.48 6.36
N LEU A 200 -10.09 -12.38 6.91
CA LEU A 200 -10.87 -11.16 7.11
C LEU A 200 -11.46 -10.66 5.78
N LYS A 201 -10.66 -10.66 4.71
CA LYS A 201 -11.15 -10.33 3.38
C LYS A 201 -12.27 -11.28 2.94
N ASP A 202 -12.12 -12.59 3.17
CA ASP A 202 -13.12 -13.59 2.74
C ASP A 202 -14.47 -13.31 3.40
N LEU A 203 -14.43 -12.94 4.69
CA LEU A 203 -15.61 -12.50 5.44
C LEU A 203 -16.20 -11.19 4.89
N GLN A 204 -15.37 -10.26 4.39
CA GLN A 204 -15.84 -8.99 3.83
C GLN A 204 -16.66 -9.17 2.54
N ASN A 205 -16.47 -10.28 1.83
CA ASN A 205 -17.14 -10.56 0.56
C ASN A 205 -18.51 -11.24 0.71
N LEU A 206 -18.95 -11.54 1.94
CA LEU A 206 -20.23 -12.18 2.19
C LEU A 206 -21.41 -11.19 1.99
N PRO A 207 -22.45 -11.55 1.21
CA PRO A 207 -23.58 -10.67 0.91
C PRO A 207 -24.35 -10.13 2.12
N SER A 208 -24.32 -10.84 3.25
CA SER A 208 -25.10 -10.51 4.45
C SER A 208 -24.37 -9.66 5.47
N ASN A 209 -23.05 -9.43 5.34
CA ASN A 209 -22.24 -9.13 6.52
C ASN A 209 -21.66 -7.71 6.60
N LEU A 210 -21.66 -6.86 5.55
CA LEU A 210 -21.08 -5.50 5.66
C LEU A 210 -21.75 -4.46 4.72
N ASP A 211 -22.82 -3.85 5.21
CA ASP A 211 -23.57 -2.78 4.53
C ASP A 211 -22.83 -1.41 4.43
N SER A 212 -21.59 -1.27 4.88
CA SER A 212 -20.87 0.01 4.81
C SER A 212 -20.23 0.30 3.44
N TYR A 213 -20.01 -0.73 2.60
CA TYR A 213 -19.39 -0.59 1.28
C TYR A 213 -20.07 -1.37 0.14
N GLY A 214 -21.08 -2.21 0.44
CA GLY A 214 -21.81 -2.99 -0.58
C GLY A 214 -20.97 -4.05 -1.29
N LEU A 215 -20.00 -4.65 -0.60
CA LEU A 215 -18.93 -5.52 -1.16
C LEU A 215 -19.29 -7.01 -1.27
N GLY A 216 -20.54 -7.39 -1.04
CA GLY A 216 -20.97 -8.77 -1.24
C GLY A 216 -20.82 -9.19 -2.71
N ILE A 217 -20.19 -10.33 -2.99
CA ILE A 217 -20.04 -10.82 -4.37
C ILE A 217 -21.33 -11.55 -4.79
N ASP A 218 -22.10 -10.94 -5.68
CA ASP A 218 -23.17 -11.60 -6.42
C ASP A 218 -22.59 -12.22 -7.70
N TYR A 219 -22.43 -13.54 -7.71
CA TYR A 219 -21.85 -14.25 -8.86
C TYR A 219 -22.76 -14.30 -10.09
N ASP A 220 -24.07 -14.10 -9.95
CA ASP A 220 -24.95 -13.94 -11.12
C ASP A 220 -24.70 -12.58 -11.78
N GLN A 221 -24.46 -11.53 -10.97
CA GLN A 221 -24.04 -10.21 -11.46
C GLN A 221 -22.65 -10.26 -12.10
N VAL A 222 -21.68 -10.93 -11.46
CA VAL A 222 -20.33 -11.16 -12.02
C VAL A 222 -20.40 -11.80 -13.40
N ARG A 223 -21.22 -12.85 -13.55
CA ARG A 223 -21.42 -13.51 -14.85
C ARG A 223 -22.02 -12.56 -15.88
N SER A 224 -22.99 -11.73 -15.50
CA SER A 224 -23.61 -10.77 -16.40
C SER A 224 -22.65 -9.67 -16.84
N ASN A 225 -21.80 -9.17 -15.93
CA ASN A 225 -20.84 -8.10 -16.24
C ASN A 225 -19.66 -8.60 -17.07
N ALA A 226 -19.31 -9.89 -16.97
CA ALA A 226 -18.25 -10.50 -17.77
C ALA A 226 -18.49 -10.43 -19.29
N ASP A 227 -19.75 -10.41 -19.73
CA ASP A 227 -20.11 -10.28 -21.16
C ASP A 227 -19.59 -8.97 -21.78
N ASP A 228 -19.33 -7.94 -20.95
CA ASP A 228 -18.79 -6.67 -21.40
C ASP A 228 -17.27 -6.70 -21.64
N TYR A 229 -16.56 -7.78 -21.29
CA TYR A 229 -15.09 -7.89 -21.33
C TYR A 229 -14.61 -9.16 -22.07
N PRO A 230 -14.92 -9.29 -23.37
CA PRO A 230 -14.76 -10.55 -24.10
C PRO A 230 -13.30 -11.02 -24.20
N PHE A 231 -12.32 -10.12 -24.33
CA PHE A 231 -10.91 -10.51 -24.45
C PHE A 231 -10.36 -10.99 -23.10
N LEU A 232 -10.78 -10.36 -22.01
CA LEU A 232 -10.46 -10.87 -20.68
C LEU A 232 -11.02 -12.28 -20.51
N ILE A 233 -12.30 -12.50 -20.85
CA ILE A 233 -12.94 -13.82 -20.70
C ILE A 233 -12.32 -14.88 -21.61
N ASP A 234 -11.94 -14.54 -22.83
CA ASP A 234 -11.27 -15.47 -23.74
C ASP A 234 -9.86 -15.88 -23.24
N VAL A 235 -9.22 -15.10 -22.35
CA VAL A 235 -7.96 -15.48 -21.69
C VAL A 235 -8.21 -16.43 -20.52
N LEU A 236 -9.38 -16.34 -19.87
CA LEU A 236 -9.72 -17.20 -18.74
C LEU A 236 -10.08 -18.63 -19.18
N SER A 237 -9.95 -19.58 -18.26
CA SER A 237 -10.30 -21.00 -18.49
C SER A 237 -11.81 -21.20 -18.76
N GLU A 238 -12.20 -22.36 -19.29
CA GLU A 238 -13.62 -22.68 -19.57
C GLU A 238 -14.51 -22.70 -18.31
N ASP A 239 -13.95 -22.91 -17.10
CA ASP A 239 -14.69 -22.97 -15.82
C ASP A 239 -14.35 -21.78 -14.88
N TRP A 240 -13.96 -20.64 -15.46
CA TRP A 240 -13.49 -19.46 -14.72
C TRP A 240 -14.42 -19.02 -13.59
N ILE A 241 -15.75 -19.11 -13.75
CA ILE A 241 -16.71 -18.78 -12.67
C ILE A 241 -16.52 -19.72 -11.48
N GLY A 242 -16.45 -21.03 -11.72
CA GLY A 242 -16.29 -22.04 -10.69
C GLY A 242 -14.95 -21.88 -9.96
N ASP A 243 -13.91 -21.59 -10.72
CA ASP A 243 -12.58 -21.30 -10.19
C ASP A 243 -12.61 -20.03 -9.32
N LEU A 244 -13.15 -18.91 -9.80
CA LEU A 244 -13.29 -17.67 -9.01
C LEU A 244 -14.10 -17.88 -7.72
N GLN A 245 -15.19 -18.65 -7.77
CA GLN A 245 -15.99 -19.01 -6.60
C GLN A 245 -15.18 -19.80 -5.57
N SER A 246 -14.32 -20.72 -6.04
CA SER A 246 -13.51 -21.56 -5.17
C SER A 246 -12.36 -20.83 -4.47
N GLN A 247 -11.98 -19.65 -4.97
CA GLN A 247 -10.80 -18.88 -4.54
C GLN A 247 -11.09 -17.86 -3.41
N GLY A 248 -12.36 -17.70 -3.01
CA GLY A 248 -12.77 -16.76 -1.96
C GLY A 248 -12.62 -15.30 -2.42
N THR A 249 -11.74 -14.51 -1.80
CA THR A 249 -11.49 -13.11 -2.19
C THR A 249 -10.65 -12.96 -3.42
N HIS A 250 -11.28 -13.20 -4.55
CA HIS A 250 -10.66 -12.90 -5.81
C HIS A 250 -10.92 -11.42 -6.20
N SER A 251 -9.87 -10.63 -6.42
CA SER A 251 -9.98 -9.23 -6.84
C SER A 251 -10.81 -9.09 -8.13
N LEU A 252 -10.62 -9.99 -9.11
CA LEU A 252 -11.41 -10.02 -10.34
C LEU A 252 -12.93 -10.14 -10.07
N ALA A 253 -13.33 -11.03 -9.16
CA ALA A 253 -14.75 -11.21 -8.83
C ALA A 253 -15.35 -9.94 -8.19
N ARG A 254 -14.56 -9.24 -7.38
CA ARG A 254 -14.95 -7.94 -6.81
C ARG A 254 -15.04 -6.83 -7.86
N PHE A 255 -14.10 -6.76 -8.80
CA PHE A 255 -14.20 -5.78 -9.88
C PHE A 255 -15.43 -6.05 -10.74
N LEU A 256 -15.71 -7.31 -11.05
CA LEU A 256 -16.88 -7.72 -11.84
C LEU A 256 -18.22 -7.62 -11.08
N SER A 257 -18.23 -7.32 -9.78
CA SER A 257 -19.46 -7.20 -8.98
C SER A 257 -20.03 -5.77 -8.96
N HIS A 258 -19.66 -4.91 -9.91
CA HIS A 258 -20.16 -3.53 -10.00
C HIS A 258 -21.65 -3.47 -10.39
N ASP A 259 -22.40 -2.53 -9.81
CA ASP A 259 -23.85 -2.38 -10.09
C ASP A 259 -24.12 -1.50 -11.33
N ILE A 260 -23.17 -0.63 -11.67
CA ILE A 260 -23.32 0.30 -12.79
C ILE A 260 -23.04 -0.46 -14.10
N PRO A 261 -23.93 -0.44 -15.10
CA PRO A 261 -23.64 -1.02 -16.41
C PRO A 261 -22.50 -0.26 -17.11
N ARG A 262 -21.67 -0.95 -17.90
CA ARG A 262 -20.53 -0.35 -18.59
C ARG A 262 -20.92 0.86 -19.45
N GLU A 263 -22.05 0.82 -20.15
CA GLU A 263 -22.50 1.95 -20.98
C GLU A 263 -23.00 3.14 -20.16
N GLY A 264 -23.26 2.93 -18.86
CA GLY A 264 -23.61 3.94 -17.89
C GLY A 264 -22.47 4.91 -17.58
N VAL A 265 -21.21 4.49 -17.72
CA VAL A 265 -20.01 5.28 -17.36
C VAL A 265 -19.97 6.65 -18.06
N TYR A 266 -20.38 6.72 -19.33
CA TYR A 266 -20.41 7.97 -20.10
C TYR A 266 -21.34 9.05 -19.50
N ARG A 267 -22.27 8.68 -18.61
CA ARG A 267 -23.13 9.63 -17.90
C ARG A 267 -22.40 10.30 -16.74
N PHE A 268 -21.32 9.69 -16.24
CA PHE A 268 -20.52 10.15 -15.10
C PHE A 268 -19.27 10.94 -15.52
N SER A 269 -18.78 10.76 -16.75
CA SER A 269 -17.62 11.49 -17.30
C SER A 269 -17.85 13.00 -17.55
N ARG A 270 -19.06 13.52 -17.25
CA ARG A 270 -19.49 14.89 -17.57
C ARG A 270 -19.73 15.80 -16.36
N ALA A 271 -19.37 15.41 -15.14
CA ALA A 271 -19.70 16.23 -13.98
C ALA A 271 -18.62 16.28 -12.90
N ASP A 272 -18.34 17.50 -12.42
CA ASP A 272 -17.83 17.78 -11.07
C ASP A 272 -18.87 17.31 -10.05
N GLN A 273 -18.97 16.00 -9.82
CA GLN A 273 -19.91 15.41 -8.87
C GLN A 273 -19.16 14.73 -7.73
N ASP A 274 -19.50 15.10 -6.51
CA ASP A 274 -19.13 14.36 -5.30
C ASP A 274 -19.91 13.03 -5.29
N PHE A 275 -19.32 12.00 -5.91
CA PHE A 275 -19.87 10.65 -5.87
C PHE A 275 -19.76 10.06 -4.46
N ASP A 276 -20.78 9.30 -4.06
CA ASP A 276 -20.67 8.41 -2.91
C ASP A 276 -19.59 7.34 -3.18
N ILE A 277 -19.14 6.67 -2.11
CA ILE A 277 -18.02 5.74 -2.16
C ILE A 277 -18.34 4.54 -3.08
N LYS A 278 -19.57 4.04 -3.05
CA LYS A 278 -19.96 2.88 -3.86
C LYS A 278 -19.94 3.22 -5.35
N THR A 279 -20.57 4.34 -5.73
CA THR A 279 -20.53 4.84 -7.11
C THR A 279 -19.09 5.05 -7.60
N ARG A 280 -18.21 5.62 -6.76
CA ARG A 280 -16.80 5.78 -7.13
C ARG A 280 -16.11 4.44 -7.39
N ASN A 281 -16.30 3.48 -6.49
CA ASN A 281 -15.71 2.14 -6.61
C ASN A 281 -16.21 1.40 -7.85
N ASP A 282 -17.50 1.49 -8.18
CA ASP A 282 -18.07 0.88 -9.37
C ASP A 282 -17.45 1.46 -10.65
N LEU A 283 -17.33 2.79 -10.73
CA LEU A 283 -16.69 3.46 -11.87
C LEU A 283 -15.22 3.05 -12.01
N GLU A 284 -14.47 3.07 -10.90
CA GLU A 284 -13.06 2.62 -10.89
C GLU A 284 -12.93 1.16 -11.36
N SER A 285 -13.83 0.28 -10.92
CA SER A 285 -13.87 -1.13 -11.33
C SER A 285 -14.10 -1.27 -12.83
N ILE A 286 -15.07 -0.54 -13.38
CA ILE A 286 -15.40 -0.61 -14.82
C ILE A 286 -14.26 -0.06 -15.67
N HIS A 287 -13.61 1.03 -15.23
CA HIS A 287 -12.45 1.59 -15.93
C HIS A 287 -11.26 0.63 -15.91
N PHE A 288 -10.96 0.04 -14.75
CA PHE A 288 -9.92 -0.98 -14.62
C PHE A 288 -10.19 -2.18 -15.54
N LEU A 289 -11.39 -2.75 -15.49
CA LEU A 289 -11.75 -3.91 -16.33
C LEU A 289 -11.73 -3.56 -17.82
N SER A 290 -12.17 -2.37 -18.21
CA SER A 290 -12.11 -1.92 -19.61
C SER A 290 -10.68 -1.79 -20.11
N TYR A 291 -9.77 -1.34 -19.25
CA TYR A 291 -8.35 -1.27 -19.61
C TYR A 291 -7.72 -2.66 -19.66
N LEU A 292 -7.98 -3.51 -18.66
CA LEU A 292 -7.47 -4.88 -18.63
C LEU A 292 -7.93 -5.68 -19.86
N ASP A 293 -9.20 -5.58 -20.24
CA ASP A 293 -9.77 -6.20 -21.44
C ASP A 293 -9.03 -5.74 -22.72
N HIS A 294 -8.76 -4.43 -22.83
CA HIS A 294 -7.94 -3.91 -23.93
C HIS A 294 -6.49 -4.42 -23.90
N CYS A 295 -5.90 -4.62 -22.71
CA CYS A 295 -4.58 -5.25 -22.63
C CYS A 295 -4.62 -6.71 -23.10
N CYS A 296 -5.64 -7.47 -22.70
CA CYS A 296 -5.86 -8.86 -23.12
C CYS A 296 -6.06 -8.99 -24.65
N GLU A 297 -6.71 -8.02 -25.30
CA GLU A 297 -6.84 -7.98 -26.76
C GLU A 297 -5.48 -8.12 -27.45
N SER A 298 -4.43 -7.50 -26.89
CA SER A 298 -3.08 -7.53 -27.47
C SER A 298 -2.37 -8.88 -27.35
N LEU A 299 -2.90 -9.85 -26.60
CA LEU A 299 -2.26 -11.15 -26.40
C LEU A 299 -2.55 -12.13 -27.56
N TYR A 300 -3.72 -12.03 -28.19
CA TYR A 300 -4.16 -12.98 -29.23
C TYR A 300 -3.28 -12.97 -30.47
N ASP A 301 -2.81 -11.78 -30.87
CA ASP A 301 -2.03 -11.62 -32.08
C ASP A 301 -0.57 -12.10 -31.94
N ASN A 302 -0.09 -12.29 -30.70
CA ASN A 302 1.33 -12.46 -30.40
C ASN A 302 1.71 -13.86 -29.86
N HIS A 303 0.77 -14.81 -29.84
CA HIS A 303 1.02 -16.19 -29.40
C HIS A 303 1.51 -16.30 -27.95
N ASP A 304 1.09 -15.37 -27.09
CA ASP A 304 1.41 -15.38 -25.65
C ASP A 304 0.81 -16.61 -24.93
N PRO A 305 1.34 -16.99 -23.75
CA PRO A 305 0.90 -18.15 -22.97
C PRO A 305 -0.45 -17.90 -22.25
N THR A 306 -1.49 -17.61 -23.02
CA THR A 306 -2.85 -17.26 -22.55
C THR A 306 -3.44 -18.28 -21.59
N GLU A 307 -3.19 -19.58 -21.77
CA GLU A 307 -3.64 -20.62 -20.85
C GLU A 307 -3.03 -20.45 -19.44
N SER A 308 -1.70 -20.24 -19.36
CA SER A 308 -1.01 -20.01 -18.08
C SER A 308 -1.45 -18.69 -17.44
N LEU A 309 -1.56 -17.62 -18.25
CA LEU A 309 -2.02 -16.32 -17.79
C LEU A 309 -3.45 -16.38 -17.27
N GLY A 310 -4.33 -17.16 -17.91
CA GLY A 310 -5.70 -17.41 -17.46
C GLY A 310 -5.72 -18.10 -16.10
N ASP A 311 -4.95 -19.17 -15.92
CA ASP A 311 -4.81 -19.88 -14.65
C ASP A 311 -4.29 -18.95 -13.54
N ASP A 312 -3.30 -18.11 -13.86
CA ASP A 312 -2.70 -17.17 -12.91
C ASP A 312 -3.64 -16.00 -12.58
N LEU A 313 -4.42 -15.52 -13.55
CA LEU A 313 -5.50 -14.55 -13.33
C LEU A 313 -6.65 -15.10 -12.49
N LEU A 314 -6.86 -16.42 -12.44
CA LEU A 314 -7.83 -17.07 -11.54
C LEU A 314 -7.22 -17.44 -10.20
N ASN A 315 -5.89 -17.40 -10.10
CA ASN A 315 -5.18 -17.65 -8.87
C ASN A 315 -5.10 -16.37 -8.04
N ARG A 316 -5.75 -16.37 -6.87
CA ARG A 316 -5.73 -15.25 -5.91
C ARG A 316 -4.32 -14.74 -5.58
N GLN A 317 -3.30 -15.59 -5.64
CA GLN A 317 -1.91 -15.18 -5.40
C GLN A 317 -1.28 -14.46 -6.57
N GLN A 318 -1.54 -14.90 -7.79
CA GLN A 318 -0.83 -14.40 -8.97
C GLN A 318 -1.57 -13.26 -9.63
N TYR A 319 -2.88 -13.15 -9.41
CA TYR A 319 -3.75 -12.16 -10.05
C TYR A 319 -3.13 -10.76 -10.22
N GLU A 320 -2.65 -10.12 -9.14
CA GLU A 320 -2.11 -8.76 -9.24
C GLU A 320 -0.77 -8.70 -10.02
N ASP A 321 0.07 -9.73 -9.86
CA ASP A 321 1.35 -9.82 -10.57
C ASP A 321 1.06 -10.05 -12.08
N THR A 322 0.17 -10.98 -12.41
CA THR A 322 -0.27 -11.27 -13.79
C THR A 322 -0.97 -10.09 -14.46
N VAL A 323 -1.83 -9.36 -13.74
CA VAL A 323 -2.42 -8.10 -14.24
C VAL A 323 -1.32 -7.09 -14.58
N THR A 324 -0.30 -6.99 -13.73
CA THR A 324 0.83 -6.07 -13.92
C THR A 324 1.67 -6.46 -15.14
N GLU A 325 1.91 -7.75 -15.34
CA GLU A 325 2.60 -8.29 -16.53
C GLU A 325 1.84 -7.94 -17.81
N ILE A 326 0.53 -8.21 -17.84
CA ILE A 326 -0.35 -7.92 -18.99
C ILE A 326 -0.37 -6.42 -19.31
N GLN A 327 -0.48 -5.56 -18.29
CA GLN A 327 -0.49 -4.09 -18.47
C GLN A 327 0.85 -3.56 -18.99
N THR A 328 1.96 -4.04 -18.42
CA THR A 328 3.31 -3.64 -18.83
C THR A 328 3.60 -4.08 -20.27
N THR A 329 3.22 -5.32 -20.62
CA THR A 329 3.34 -5.85 -21.98
C THR A 329 2.61 -4.99 -22.99
N ASN A 330 1.34 -4.64 -22.70
CA ASN A 330 0.54 -3.79 -23.58
C ASN A 330 1.16 -2.40 -23.78
N ALA A 331 1.67 -1.79 -22.70
CA ALA A 331 2.33 -0.49 -22.76
C ALA A 331 3.60 -0.52 -23.62
N LEU A 332 4.43 -1.56 -23.48
CA LEU A 332 5.62 -1.74 -24.31
C LEU A 332 5.21 -1.98 -25.77
N ARG A 333 4.30 -2.90 -26.07
CA ARG A 333 3.85 -3.17 -27.45
C ARG A 333 3.34 -1.94 -28.19
N ARG A 334 2.70 -0.99 -27.49
CA ARG A 334 2.23 0.26 -28.09
C ARG A 334 3.36 1.09 -28.70
N GLU A 335 4.50 1.19 -28.02
CA GLU A 335 5.65 1.99 -28.48
C GLU A 335 6.72 1.15 -29.20
N PHE A 336 6.65 -0.16 -29.01
CA PHE A 336 7.57 -1.15 -29.53
C PHE A 336 6.98 -2.02 -30.65
N VAL A 337 6.10 -1.44 -31.47
CA VAL A 337 5.40 -2.13 -32.59
C VAL A 337 6.32 -2.85 -33.58
N GLU A 338 7.54 -2.32 -33.79
CA GLU A 338 8.54 -2.92 -34.71
C GLU A 338 9.45 -3.94 -34.02
N ALA A 339 9.35 -4.10 -32.70
CA ALA A 339 10.14 -5.04 -31.90
C ALA A 339 9.27 -6.23 -31.48
N ASP A 340 9.90 -7.37 -31.21
CA ASP A 340 9.20 -8.52 -30.64
C ASP A 340 9.13 -8.36 -29.12
N VAL A 341 7.95 -8.00 -28.62
CA VAL A 341 7.67 -7.91 -27.18
C VAL A 341 6.88 -9.15 -26.80
N ALA A 342 7.52 -10.08 -26.08
CA ALA A 342 6.94 -11.37 -25.74
C ALA A 342 6.92 -11.59 -24.23
N ILE A 343 5.80 -12.14 -23.74
CA ILE A 343 5.73 -12.71 -22.40
C ILE A 343 6.45 -14.06 -22.43
N GLU A 344 7.46 -14.23 -21.58
CA GLU A 344 8.19 -15.50 -21.53
C GLU A 344 7.40 -16.53 -20.71
N GLU A 345 7.26 -17.75 -21.23
CA GLU A 345 6.77 -18.87 -20.42
C GLU A 345 7.75 -19.11 -19.26
N SER A 346 7.28 -18.94 -18.02
CA SER A 346 8.09 -19.24 -16.84
C SER A 346 8.35 -20.74 -16.76
N VAL A 347 9.54 -21.17 -17.23
CA VAL A 347 9.99 -22.55 -17.08
C VAL A 347 10.92 -22.62 -15.87
N ALA A 348 10.44 -23.24 -14.79
CA ALA A 348 11.21 -23.48 -13.56
C ALA A 348 11.72 -22.21 -12.85
N GLY A 349 11.02 -21.08 -12.98
CA GLY A 349 11.20 -19.89 -12.16
C GLY A 349 12.49 -19.11 -12.39
N ARG A 350 13.08 -19.18 -13.59
CA ARG A 350 14.38 -18.57 -13.92
C ARG A 350 14.43 -17.87 -15.28
N LYS A 351 13.40 -17.11 -15.60
CA LYS A 351 13.43 -16.13 -16.69
C LYS A 351 12.80 -14.82 -16.22
N PRO A 352 13.22 -13.68 -16.77
CA PRO A 352 12.50 -12.42 -16.59
C PRO A 352 11.11 -12.55 -17.24
N ASP A 353 10.15 -11.77 -16.76
CA ASP A 353 8.75 -11.90 -17.15
C ASP A 353 8.53 -11.57 -18.63
N LEU A 354 9.26 -10.57 -19.17
CA LEU A 354 9.21 -10.20 -20.58
C LEU A 354 10.59 -10.08 -21.22
N LYS A 355 10.59 -10.14 -22.55
CA LYS A 355 11.68 -9.64 -23.38
C LYS A 355 11.18 -8.65 -24.43
N VAL A 356 12.07 -7.73 -24.81
CA VAL A 356 11.88 -6.80 -25.94
C VAL A 356 13.08 -6.95 -26.87
N ASP A 357 12.89 -7.62 -28.00
CA ASP A 357 13.95 -7.83 -28.98
C ASP A 357 14.06 -6.62 -29.91
N LEU A 358 15.12 -5.82 -29.75
CA LEU A 358 15.46 -4.72 -30.64
C LEU A 358 16.36 -5.22 -31.79
N THR A 359 16.67 -4.32 -32.73
CA THR A 359 17.50 -4.66 -33.90
C THR A 359 18.89 -5.18 -33.51
N ASP A 360 19.49 -4.57 -32.48
CA ASP A 360 20.88 -4.81 -32.08
C ASP A 360 21.04 -5.29 -30.63
N ASP A 361 20.01 -5.16 -29.78
CA ASP A 361 20.04 -5.45 -28.34
C ASP A 361 18.74 -6.11 -27.87
N THR A 362 18.77 -6.82 -26.74
CA THR A 362 17.56 -7.28 -26.05
C THR A 362 17.36 -6.49 -24.76
N ILE A 363 16.11 -6.12 -24.43
CA ILE A 363 15.76 -5.66 -23.09
C ILE A 363 15.06 -6.78 -22.35
N TRP A 364 15.69 -7.28 -21.30
CA TRP A 364 15.09 -8.23 -20.37
C TRP A 364 14.35 -7.48 -19.27
N VAL A 365 13.07 -7.79 -19.10
CA VAL A 365 12.18 -7.03 -18.22
C VAL A 365 11.67 -7.91 -17.09
N GLU A 366 12.06 -7.56 -15.87
CA GLU A 366 11.49 -8.10 -14.65
C GLU A 366 10.38 -7.16 -14.16
N ILE A 367 9.24 -7.73 -13.78
CA ILE A 367 8.06 -7.01 -13.34
C ILE A 367 7.81 -7.33 -11.87
N THR A 368 7.51 -6.30 -11.09
CA THR A 368 7.18 -6.45 -9.67
C THR A 368 6.03 -5.56 -9.28
N HIS A 369 5.12 -6.11 -8.49
CA HIS A 369 3.98 -5.41 -7.94
C HIS A 369 4.15 -5.16 -6.44
N THR A 370 3.77 -3.96 -5.99
CA THR A 370 3.71 -3.66 -4.56
C THR A 370 2.32 -3.89 -3.99
N ARG A 371 2.10 -5.08 -3.42
CA ARG A 371 0.81 -5.44 -2.79
C ARG A 371 0.49 -4.60 -1.56
N ARG A 372 -0.70 -3.98 -1.57
CA ARG A 372 -1.31 -3.31 -0.41
C ARG A 372 -1.50 -4.22 0.80
N THR A 373 -1.67 -5.54 0.66
CA THR A 373 -1.72 -6.45 1.83
C THR A 373 -0.39 -6.55 2.54
N THR A 374 0.71 -6.48 1.79
CA THR A 374 2.04 -6.32 2.38
C THR A 374 2.15 -4.97 3.07
N GLU A 375 1.39 -3.94 2.67
CA GLU A 375 1.52 -2.56 3.14
C GLU A 375 0.46 -1.97 4.09
N ALA A 376 -0.74 -2.52 4.18
CA ALA A 376 -1.65 -2.30 5.31
C ALA A 376 -1.05 -2.93 6.57
N ARG A 377 -0.33 -4.05 6.40
CA ARG A 377 0.65 -4.55 7.38
C ARG A 377 1.81 -3.57 7.65
N LEU A 378 2.05 -2.55 6.83
CA LEU A 378 3.21 -1.62 6.90
C LEU A 378 2.85 -0.13 7.04
N SER A 379 1.61 0.29 7.28
CA SER A 379 1.26 1.73 7.27
C SER A 379 1.80 2.56 8.45
N SER A 380 2.85 2.11 9.15
CA SER A 380 3.61 2.89 10.13
C SER A 380 4.96 3.44 9.63
N VAL A 381 5.31 3.25 8.35
CA VAL A 381 6.65 3.67 7.86
C VAL A 381 6.74 5.19 7.60
N PHE A 382 5.65 5.95 7.71
CA PHE A 382 5.70 7.40 7.52
C PHE A 382 6.07 8.16 8.81
N SER A 383 7.26 7.88 9.34
CA SER A 383 8.05 8.83 10.15
C SER A 383 9.49 8.36 10.40
N ALA A 384 10.17 7.73 9.43
CA ALA A 384 11.59 7.40 9.59
C ALA A 384 12.48 8.53 9.05
N THR A 385 12.75 9.53 9.88
CA THR A 385 13.93 10.38 9.71
C THR A 385 15.19 9.54 9.88
N GLY A 386 15.95 9.34 8.81
CA GLY A 386 17.33 8.86 8.85
C GLY A 386 17.53 7.34 8.75
N GLY A 387 18.04 6.90 7.59
CA GLY A 387 18.96 5.75 7.50
C GLY A 387 18.42 4.32 7.62
N ILE A 388 17.11 4.10 7.81
CA ILE A 388 16.51 2.75 7.71
C ILE A 388 16.20 2.47 6.23
N ALA A 389 16.57 1.28 5.73
CA ALA A 389 16.34 0.87 4.35
C ALA A 389 14.86 1.09 3.96
N SER A 390 14.62 1.95 2.96
CA SER A 390 13.27 2.14 2.41
C SER A 390 12.77 0.84 1.76
N ASN A 391 11.45 0.59 1.79
CA ASN A 391 10.86 -0.60 1.16
C ASN A 391 11.23 -0.72 -0.33
N VAL A 392 11.35 0.43 -1.02
CA VAL A 392 11.86 0.53 -2.40
C VAL A 392 13.22 -0.12 -2.53
N ARG A 393 14.16 0.24 -1.63
CA ARG A 393 15.53 -0.28 -1.66
C ARG A 393 15.56 -1.80 -1.51
N THR A 394 14.85 -2.35 -0.52
CA THR A 394 14.83 -3.80 -0.30
C THR A 394 14.31 -4.55 -1.52
N LYS A 395 13.16 -4.11 -2.08
CA LYS A 395 12.55 -4.79 -3.23
C LYS A 395 13.41 -4.72 -4.49
N VAL A 396 13.90 -3.53 -4.84
CA VAL A 396 14.75 -3.34 -6.02
C VAL A 396 16.04 -4.17 -5.88
N THR A 397 16.69 -4.15 -4.71
CA THR A 397 17.92 -4.92 -4.48
C THR A 397 17.68 -6.43 -4.51
N GLU A 398 16.60 -6.94 -3.91
CA GLU A 398 16.28 -8.38 -3.91
C GLU A 398 16.03 -8.92 -5.33
N LYS A 399 15.25 -8.19 -6.14
CA LYS A 399 14.98 -8.57 -7.53
C LYS A 399 16.21 -8.45 -8.42
N THR A 400 17.02 -7.41 -8.21
CA THR A 400 18.26 -7.23 -8.99
C THR A 400 19.24 -8.40 -8.78
N ARG A 401 19.48 -8.79 -7.51
CA ARG A 401 20.50 -9.81 -7.20
C ARG A 401 20.18 -11.23 -7.67
N GLY A 402 18.92 -11.52 -7.97
CA GLY A 402 18.50 -12.82 -8.49
C GLY A 402 18.54 -12.81 -10.00
N GLN A 403 17.38 -12.55 -10.62
CA GLN A 403 17.17 -12.69 -12.06
C GLN A 403 18.02 -11.73 -12.89
N ILE A 404 18.11 -10.45 -12.50
CA ILE A 404 18.81 -9.42 -13.31
C ILE A 404 20.33 -9.65 -13.31
N THR A 405 20.91 -9.99 -12.16
CA THR A 405 22.33 -10.37 -12.10
C THR A 405 22.62 -11.63 -12.91
N ASP A 406 21.80 -12.67 -12.78
CA ASP A 406 21.99 -13.92 -13.55
C ASP A 406 21.95 -13.64 -15.06
N ILE A 407 21.02 -12.78 -15.53
CA ILE A 407 20.95 -12.36 -16.94
C ILE A 407 22.20 -11.60 -17.36
N LYS A 408 22.65 -10.61 -16.58
CA LYS A 408 23.85 -9.84 -16.93
C LYS A 408 25.14 -10.66 -16.89
N GLU A 409 25.20 -11.72 -16.08
CA GLU A 409 26.33 -12.66 -16.09
C GLU A 409 26.35 -13.52 -17.37
N GLU A 410 25.19 -13.90 -17.90
CA GLU A 410 25.06 -14.72 -19.11
C GLU A 410 25.14 -13.89 -20.41
N GLU A 411 24.47 -12.73 -20.45
CA GLU A 411 24.33 -11.83 -21.60
C GLU A 411 24.73 -10.38 -21.19
N PRO A 412 26.04 -10.06 -21.10
CA PRO A 412 26.52 -8.80 -20.52
C PRO A 412 26.17 -7.56 -21.36
N ASP A 413 25.96 -7.73 -22.66
CA ASP A 413 25.64 -6.66 -23.60
C ASP A 413 24.13 -6.33 -23.62
N ASP A 414 23.25 -7.23 -23.17
CA ASP A 414 21.79 -7.03 -23.18
C ASP A 414 21.34 -6.08 -22.07
N LEU A 415 20.35 -5.22 -22.34
CA LEU A 415 19.81 -4.30 -21.35
C LEU A 415 18.89 -5.01 -20.36
N THR A 416 18.85 -4.51 -19.14
CA THR A 416 17.96 -5.00 -18.08
C THR A 416 17.06 -3.90 -17.53
N MET A 417 15.80 -4.25 -17.31
CA MET A 417 14.79 -3.34 -16.81
C MET A 417 14.01 -3.97 -15.66
N LEU A 418 13.84 -3.22 -14.58
CA LEU A 418 12.90 -3.54 -13.50
C LEU A 418 11.70 -2.61 -13.60
N VAL A 419 10.51 -3.16 -13.71
CA VAL A 419 9.25 -2.40 -13.72
C VAL A 419 8.54 -2.62 -12.39
N LEU A 420 8.34 -1.54 -11.64
CA LEU A 420 7.64 -1.52 -10.37
C LEU A 420 6.27 -0.87 -10.56
N LYS A 421 5.20 -1.66 -10.45
CA LYS A 421 3.84 -1.12 -10.35
C LYS A 421 3.52 -0.78 -8.91
N ASN A 422 3.18 0.48 -8.73
CA ASN A 422 2.79 1.08 -7.47
C ASN A 422 1.27 1.27 -7.48
N GLU A 423 0.59 0.70 -6.49
CA GLU A 423 -0.85 0.84 -6.35
C GLU A 423 -1.18 1.65 -5.09
N PHE A 424 -2.17 2.56 -5.20
CA PHE A 424 -2.68 3.34 -4.08
C PHE A 424 -1.64 4.19 -3.33
N SER A 425 -0.61 4.71 -4.02
CA SER A 425 0.45 5.52 -3.40
C SER A 425 1.16 4.81 -2.23
N ALA A 426 1.24 3.48 -2.30
CA ALA A 426 1.96 2.60 -1.40
C ALA A 426 3.41 3.04 -1.17
N ILE A 427 4.06 3.40 -2.26
CA ILE A 427 5.38 4.00 -2.29
C ILE A 427 5.22 5.38 -2.92
N ASP A 428 5.58 6.46 -2.25
CA ASP A 428 5.52 7.76 -2.92
C ASP A 428 6.46 7.76 -4.14
N ASN A 429 5.98 8.21 -5.31
CA ASN A 429 6.82 8.45 -6.49
C ASN A 429 8.03 9.35 -6.14
N HIS A 430 7.87 10.22 -5.14
CA HIS A 430 8.97 10.97 -4.52
C HIS A 430 10.02 10.06 -3.88
N HIS A 431 9.63 9.02 -3.12
CA HIS A 431 10.57 8.08 -2.49
C HIS A 431 11.31 7.22 -3.51
N VAL A 432 10.67 6.78 -4.59
CA VAL A 432 11.37 6.06 -5.68
C VAL A 432 12.39 6.98 -6.33
N ARG A 433 11.99 8.23 -6.58
CA ARG A 433 12.90 9.24 -7.11
C ARG A 433 14.07 9.55 -6.17
N GLU A 434 13.84 9.73 -4.87
CA GLU A 434 14.92 9.93 -3.88
C GLU A 434 15.86 8.73 -3.81
N TYR A 435 15.33 7.52 -3.97
CA TYR A 435 16.14 6.30 -4.03
C TYR A 435 17.03 6.27 -5.28
N ALA A 436 16.45 6.54 -6.46
CA ALA A 436 17.13 6.48 -7.75
C ALA A 436 18.06 7.67 -8.02
N GLU A 437 17.72 8.87 -7.55
CA GLU A 437 18.44 10.11 -7.84
C GLU A 437 19.14 10.76 -6.63
N GLY A 438 18.88 10.28 -5.41
CA GLY A 438 19.40 10.84 -4.16
C GLY A 438 18.50 11.92 -3.56
N GLY A 439 18.13 11.73 -2.29
CA GLY A 439 17.32 12.68 -1.51
C GLY A 439 18.06 13.97 -1.17
N HIS A 440 17.33 15.03 -0.80
CA HIS A 440 17.96 16.30 -0.39
C HIS A 440 18.37 16.22 1.09
N ILE A 441 19.62 16.57 1.39
CA ILE A 441 20.16 16.59 2.75
C ILE A 441 20.53 18.01 3.16
N MET A 442 20.21 18.37 4.40
CA MET A 442 20.73 19.61 4.99
C MET A 442 22.11 19.35 5.54
N VAL A 443 23.10 20.04 4.99
CA VAL A 443 24.50 19.96 5.42
C VAL A 443 24.92 21.30 6.00
N LEU A 444 25.54 21.25 7.17
CA LEU A 444 26.30 22.38 7.69
C LEU A 444 27.72 22.26 7.16
N GLU A 445 28.05 23.05 6.13
CA GLU A 445 29.42 23.10 5.61
C GLU A 445 30.37 23.63 6.68
N GLU A 446 31.57 23.05 6.76
CA GLU A 446 32.58 23.44 7.74
C GLU A 446 32.92 24.93 7.58
N GLY A 447 32.71 25.72 8.63
CA GLY A 447 32.95 27.17 8.63
C GLY A 447 31.78 28.05 8.18
N LYS A 448 30.58 27.49 7.94
CA LYS A 448 29.34 28.26 7.72
C LYS A 448 28.37 28.16 8.91
N ASP A 449 27.66 29.26 9.18
CA ASP A 449 26.67 29.38 10.26
C ASP A 449 25.23 29.05 9.81
N SER A 450 25.02 28.68 8.54
CA SER A 450 23.71 28.37 7.97
C SER A 450 23.71 27.02 7.28
N LEU A 451 22.67 26.23 7.55
CA LEU A 451 22.41 24.95 6.89
C LEU A 451 22.16 25.19 5.39
N THR A 452 22.84 24.42 4.54
CA THR A 452 22.62 24.42 3.09
C THR A 452 21.92 23.14 2.69
N LEU A 453 20.89 23.24 1.86
CA LEU A 453 20.26 22.08 1.24
C LEU A 453 21.13 21.63 0.05
N VAL A 454 21.64 20.41 0.07
CA VAL A 454 22.41 19.81 -1.03
C VAL A 454 21.76 18.50 -1.47
N ARG A 455 21.90 18.13 -2.75
CA ARG A 455 21.43 16.83 -3.25
C ARG A 455 22.36 15.73 -2.76
N GLY A 456 21.82 14.73 -2.07
CA GLY A 456 22.56 13.54 -1.66
C GLY A 456 22.90 12.65 -2.85
N LYS A 457 23.86 11.74 -2.68
CA LYS A 457 24.16 10.72 -3.70
C LYS A 457 22.97 9.76 -3.84
N PRO A 458 22.66 9.28 -5.06
CA PRO A 458 21.71 8.20 -5.27
C PRO A 458 21.96 7.02 -4.34
N VAL A 459 20.91 6.53 -3.68
CA VAL A 459 21.02 5.36 -2.79
C VAL A 459 21.32 4.10 -3.62
N ALA A 460 20.89 4.08 -4.89
CA ALA A 460 21.26 3.09 -5.90
C ALA A 460 22.78 2.95 -6.14
N ILE A 461 23.56 4.01 -5.89
CA ILE A 461 24.97 4.12 -6.30
C ILE A 461 25.92 4.13 -5.08
N GLN A 462 25.41 4.08 -3.84
CA GLN A 462 26.27 4.16 -2.65
C GLN A 462 27.02 2.86 -2.36
N ASP A 463 28.24 2.78 -2.89
CA ASP A 463 29.29 1.89 -2.41
C ASP A 463 29.93 2.51 -1.17
N THR A 464 29.40 2.19 0.01
CA THR A 464 30.08 2.50 1.27
C THR A 464 30.42 1.19 1.95
N GLU A 465 31.70 1.05 2.34
CA GLU A 465 32.26 -0.11 3.04
C GLU A 465 31.48 -0.55 4.30
N GLN A 466 30.52 0.26 4.77
CA GLN A 466 29.58 -0.08 5.85
C GLN A 466 28.39 -0.96 5.42
N PHE A 467 28.11 -1.09 4.12
CA PHE A 467 26.98 -1.84 3.56
C PHE A 467 27.40 -2.75 2.39
N SER A 468 28.59 -3.35 2.51
CA SER A 468 29.19 -4.25 1.51
C SER A 468 28.17 -5.28 0.99
N GLY A 469 27.75 -5.10 -0.26
CA GLY A 469 26.89 -6.01 -1.01
C GLY A 469 25.70 -5.36 -1.73
N ASN A 470 25.20 -4.20 -1.29
CA ASN A 470 23.86 -3.67 -1.64
C ASN A 470 23.79 -2.75 -2.90
N ASN A 471 24.74 -2.83 -3.84
CA ASN A 471 24.72 -2.03 -5.08
C ASN A 471 23.86 -2.69 -6.18
N ILE A 472 23.35 -1.88 -7.12
CA ILE A 472 22.51 -2.31 -8.26
C ILE A 472 23.34 -2.47 -9.55
N GLU A 473 24.56 -2.99 -9.45
CA GLU A 473 25.60 -2.96 -10.52
C GLU A 473 25.13 -3.48 -11.89
N ASN A 474 24.05 -4.27 -11.92
CA ASN A 474 23.54 -4.94 -13.10
C ASN A 474 22.18 -4.43 -13.61
N LEU A 475 21.59 -3.37 -13.03
CA LEU A 475 20.30 -2.81 -13.48
C LEU A 475 20.51 -1.58 -14.38
N ASP A 476 20.06 -1.65 -15.63
CA ASP A 476 20.20 -0.53 -16.57
C ASP A 476 19.03 0.48 -16.47
N LEU A 477 17.81 -0.02 -16.26
CA LEU A 477 16.57 0.76 -16.27
C LEU A 477 15.66 0.41 -15.07
N LEU A 478 15.09 1.43 -14.44
CA LEU A 478 14.01 1.28 -13.46
C LEU A 478 12.79 2.08 -13.91
N VAL A 479 11.65 1.41 -14.01
CA VAL A 479 10.37 2.06 -14.25
C VAL A 479 9.53 1.96 -13.00
N ASN A 480 8.88 3.06 -12.62
CA ASN A 480 7.89 3.08 -11.56
C ASN A 480 6.61 3.72 -12.09
N TYR A 481 5.50 2.99 -12.09
CA TYR A 481 4.23 3.51 -12.61
C TYR A 481 3.06 3.23 -11.69
N GLU A 482 2.04 4.07 -11.80
CA GLU A 482 0.74 3.92 -11.16
C GLU A 482 -0.35 3.90 -12.25
N LEU A 483 -1.48 3.27 -11.96
CA LEU A 483 -2.69 3.46 -12.77
C LEU A 483 -3.24 4.85 -12.43
N SER A 484 -3.28 5.75 -13.42
CA SER A 484 -3.79 7.10 -13.19
C SER A 484 -5.27 7.02 -12.77
N GLY A 485 -5.58 7.46 -11.54
CA GLY A 485 -6.94 7.47 -10.98
C GLY A 485 -7.89 8.47 -11.65
N SER A 486 -7.58 8.95 -12.85
CA SER A 486 -8.48 9.78 -13.61
C SER A 486 -9.44 8.88 -14.38
N LEU A 487 -10.75 9.07 -14.18
CA LEU A 487 -11.86 8.37 -14.85
C LEU A 487 -11.82 8.46 -16.40
N ASN A 488 -10.81 9.08 -17.00
CA ASN A 488 -10.78 9.43 -18.41
C ASN A 488 -9.53 8.96 -19.16
N SER A 489 -8.57 8.28 -18.50
CA SER A 489 -7.33 7.84 -19.14
C SER A 489 -7.03 6.38 -18.79
N PRO A 490 -7.14 5.44 -19.74
CA PRO A 490 -6.78 4.04 -19.52
C PRO A 490 -5.26 3.83 -19.58
N TYR A 491 -4.45 4.85 -19.37
CA TYR A 491 -3.00 4.76 -19.54
C TYR A 491 -2.29 4.65 -18.20
N ILE A 492 -1.27 3.79 -18.16
CA ILE A 492 -0.28 3.78 -17.06
C ILE A 492 0.56 5.04 -17.14
N GLU A 493 0.74 5.71 -16.01
CA GLU A 493 1.55 6.92 -15.89
C GLU A 493 2.68 6.66 -14.89
N GLY A 494 3.91 6.94 -15.30
CA GLY A 494 5.07 6.58 -14.49
C GLY A 494 6.27 7.49 -14.60
N GLN A 495 7.40 6.96 -14.14
CA GLN A 495 8.72 7.55 -14.14
C GLN A 495 9.67 6.51 -14.74
N VAL A 496 10.59 6.96 -15.59
CA VAL A 496 11.64 6.12 -16.17
C VAL A 496 12.98 6.63 -15.66
N PHE A 497 13.74 5.75 -15.01
CA PHE A 497 15.08 6.05 -14.52
C PHE A 497 16.09 5.22 -15.31
N CYS A 498 17.08 5.90 -15.88
CA CYS A 498 18.16 5.32 -16.66
C CYS A 498 19.45 5.41 -15.87
N PHE A 499 20.01 4.24 -15.53
CA PHE A 499 21.29 4.14 -14.85
C PHE A 499 22.44 3.96 -15.82
N ASN A 500 22.22 3.29 -16.96
CA ASN A 500 23.25 3.09 -17.97
C ASN A 500 23.36 4.31 -18.92
N PRO A 501 24.49 5.05 -18.94
CA PRO A 501 24.65 6.25 -19.76
C PRO A 501 24.77 5.97 -21.26
N ASP A 502 25.01 4.72 -21.66
CA ASP A 502 25.19 4.32 -23.06
C ASP A 502 23.85 4.04 -23.77
N ILE A 503 22.72 4.09 -23.07
CA ILE A 503 21.39 3.91 -23.66
C ILE A 503 21.03 5.07 -24.59
N ASP A 504 20.60 4.74 -25.81
CA ASP A 504 20.20 5.72 -26.84
C ASP A 504 19.01 6.59 -26.41
N GLU A 505 19.07 7.90 -26.69
CA GLU A 505 18.00 8.85 -26.36
C GLU A 505 16.64 8.49 -26.98
N ASN A 506 16.61 7.86 -28.16
CA ASN A 506 15.35 7.42 -28.78
C ASN A 506 14.75 6.24 -28.02
N LEU A 507 15.59 5.34 -27.48
CA LEU A 507 15.11 4.24 -26.64
C LEU A 507 14.48 4.80 -25.36
N LEU A 508 15.16 5.73 -24.68
CA LEU A 508 14.61 6.41 -23.50
C LEU A 508 13.32 7.18 -23.80
N LYS A 509 13.24 7.82 -24.96
CA LYS A 509 12.01 8.51 -25.40
C LYS A 509 10.86 7.52 -25.57
N ARG A 510 11.09 6.37 -26.23
CA ARG A 510 10.06 5.33 -26.43
C ARG A 510 9.60 4.73 -25.11
N LEU A 511 10.51 4.47 -24.18
CA LEU A 511 10.16 4.06 -22.82
C LEU A 511 9.34 5.15 -22.11
N GLY A 512 9.73 6.42 -22.26
CA GLY A 512 8.98 7.56 -21.77
C GLY A 512 7.55 7.63 -22.30
N GLU A 513 7.34 7.39 -23.60
CA GLU A 513 6.00 7.35 -24.20
C GLU A 513 5.21 6.09 -23.75
N ALA A 514 5.87 4.95 -23.55
CA ALA A 514 5.23 3.69 -23.17
C ALA A 514 4.55 3.83 -21.80
N PHE A 515 5.27 4.46 -20.87
CA PHE A 515 4.83 4.69 -19.50
C PHE A 515 4.28 6.10 -19.26
N ASN A 516 3.98 6.87 -20.31
CA ASN A 516 3.49 8.26 -20.24
C ASN A 516 4.26 9.14 -19.24
N ALA A 517 5.58 8.97 -19.20
CA ALA A 517 6.43 9.62 -18.22
C ALA A 517 6.59 11.13 -18.49
N GLY A 518 6.44 11.58 -19.73
CA GLY A 518 6.58 12.99 -20.09
C GLY A 518 7.95 13.54 -19.69
N ASP A 519 7.97 14.54 -18.79
CA ASP A 519 9.19 15.12 -18.23
C ASP A 519 9.82 14.29 -17.10
N LYS A 520 9.23 13.16 -16.74
CA LYS A 520 9.67 12.22 -15.69
C LYS A 520 10.55 11.09 -16.24
N VAL A 521 11.36 11.40 -17.25
CA VAL A 521 12.45 10.54 -17.71
C VAL A 521 13.74 11.11 -17.12
N PHE A 522 14.40 10.32 -16.27
CA PHE A 522 15.56 10.72 -15.50
C PHE A 522 16.77 9.90 -15.93
N THR A 523 17.86 10.58 -16.28
CA THR A 523 19.16 9.95 -16.52
C THR A 523 20.06 10.25 -15.33
N SER A 524 20.54 9.20 -14.64
CA SER A 524 21.56 9.42 -13.62
C SER A 524 22.90 9.62 -14.31
N GLU A 525 23.59 10.71 -14.00
CA GLU A 525 25.02 10.80 -14.30
C GLU A 525 25.74 9.78 -13.39
N LEU A 526 25.96 8.56 -13.91
CA LEU A 526 26.95 7.66 -13.34
C LEU A 526 28.31 8.36 -13.50
N THR A 527 28.70 9.17 -12.52
CA THR A 527 30.11 9.44 -12.33
C THR A 527 30.71 8.13 -11.85
N THR A 528 31.24 7.34 -12.80
CA THR A 528 32.19 6.26 -12.51
C THR A 528 33.19 6.83 -11.50
N GLY A 529 33.30 6.21 -10.33
CA GLY A 529 33.98 6.73 -9.16
C GLY A 529 35.50 6.87 -9.31
N ASP A 530 35.94 7.76 -10.21
CA ASP A 530 37.32 8.13 -10.50
C ASP A 530 37.42 9.64 -10.81
N GLU A 531 36.60 10.49 -10.18
CA GLU A 531 37.11 11.83 -9.89
C GLU A 531 38.03 11.67 -8.67
N GLU A 532 39.28 11.30 -8.96
CA GLU A 532 40.41 11.67 -8.11
C GLU A 532 40.18 13.14 -7.73
N LEU A 533 39.90 13.38 -6.45
CA LEU A 533 40.14 14.69 -5.88
C LEU A 533 41.59 15.00 -6.25
N GLU A 534 41.78 15.95 -7.19
CA GLU A 534 43.09 16.49 -7.49
C GLU A 534 43.67 17.02 -6.17
N ASP A 535 44.51 16.19 -5.54
CA ASP A 535 45.41 16.61 -4.50
C ASP A 535 46.46 17.54 -5.14
N GLY A 536 46.33 18.85 -4.89
CA GLY A 536 47.39 19.85 -5.04
C GLY A 536 47.15 20.85 -6.18
N GLU A 537 47.25 22.16 -5.98
CA GLU A 537 48.12 22.95 -5.08
C GLU A 537 47.46 24.20 -4.46
#